data_AF-A0A135L197-F1
#
_entry.id   AF-A0A135L197-F1
#
_cell.length_a   1.000
_cell.length_b   1.000
_cell.length_c   1.000
_cell.angle_alpha   90.00
_cell.angle_beta   90.00
_cell.angle_gamma   90.00
#
_symmetry.space_group_name_H-M   'P 1'
#
loop_
_entity.id
_entity.type
_entity.pdbx_description
1 polymer ?
#
loop_
_entity_poly.entity_id
_entity_poly.type
_entity_poly.pdbx_seq_one_letter_code
_entity_poly.pdbx_strand_id
1 'polypeptide(L)'
;MITDYHVHLETGPYTINWLMKYLEIANERGVTDLGFSEHGYRFKQSKAILFNPWIEERQTEDVDEYVSLILEAKKRGLPVKLGIELDYFPGKEKEIEQFLAPYPWDYVIGSVHWLDDWGFDLIEMREQWNQRAILEAYQEYFSRVELLLDTKQFDILGHVDVIKVFGYRPSEDEHETLYSLYDRVVEKIAQSGITVEMSTAGLRKPVQELYPATALMERLAKYNIPMIINSDAHRPEHVGADYDIGIKYLKEYGIDQISTFEKRKRKMVHLR
;
A
#
# COMPACT_ATOMS: atom_id res chain seq x y z
N MET A 1 -9.57 -13.85 -10.91
CA MET A 1 -9.34 -12.57 -11.62
C MET A 1 -7.93 -12.12 -11.26
N ILE A 2 -7.21 -11.44 -12.14
CA ILE A 2 -5.93 -10.80 -11.78
C ILE A 2 -6.20 -9.30 -11.70
N THR A 3 -5.87 -8.71 -10.56
CA THR A 3 -5.99 -7.28 -10.27
C THR A 3 -4.62 -6.70 -9.97
N ASP A 4 -4.47 -5.39 -10.01
CA ASP A 4 -3.30 -4.75 -9.40
C ASP A 4 -3.68 -3.31 -9.06
N TYR A 5 -3.87 -3.03 -7.78
CA TYR A 5 -4.41 -1.76 -7.28
C TYR A 5 -3.32 -0.88 -6.64
N HIS A 6 -2.07 -1.31 -6.64
CA HIS A 6 -0.96 -0.51 -6.13
C HIS A 6 0.00 -0.20 -7.26
N VAL A 7 -0.27 0.89 -7.99
CA VAL A 7 0.47 1.27 -9.19
C VAL A 7 0.64 2.79 -9.22
N HIS A 8 1.88 3.24 -9.38
CA HIS A 8 2.27 4.65 -9.35
C HIS A 8 2.67 5.13 -10.74
N LEU A 9 2.19 6.31 -11.15
CA LEU A 9 2.49 6.94 -12.45
C LEU A 9 3.73 7.85 -12.37
N GLU A 10 4.29 8.05 -11.18
CA GLU A 10 5.31 9.04 -10.83
C GLU A 10 6.57 9.13 -11.71
N THR A 11 6.89 8.09 -12.49
CA THR A 11 8.06 8.09 -13.37
C THR A 11 7.82 8.76 -14.74
N GLY A 12 6.62 9.33 -14.95
CA GLY A 12 6.28 10.09 -16.15
C GLY A 12 5.12 11.07 -15.94
N PRO A 13 4.72 11.82 -16.98
CA PRO A 13 3.70 12.86 -16.86
C PRO A 13 2.29 12.27 -16.80
N TYR A 14 1.35 12.99 -16.18
CA TYR A 14 -0.08 12.64 -16.17
C TYR A 14 -0.72 12.79 -17.55
N THR A 15 -0.48 11.80 -18.42
CA THR A 15 -0.97 11.75 -19.79
C THR A 15 -1.48 10.35 -20.11
N ILE A 16 -2.46 10.27 -21.03
CA ILE A 16 -2.99 8.97 -21.49
C ILE A 16 -1.87 8.12 -22.11
N ASN A 17 -0.97 8.72 -22.89
CA ASN A 17 0.12 7.97 -23.52
C ASN A 17 1.05 7.31 -22.51
N TRP A 18 1.29 7.97 -21.37
CA TRP A 18 2.09 7.39 -20.29
C TRP A 18 1.34 6.25 -19.59
N LEU A 19 0.08 6.49 -19.23
CA LEU A 19 -0.81 5.49 -18.63
C LEU A 19 -0.96 4.23 -19.50
N MET A 20 -1.04 4.40 -20.83
CA MET A 20 -1.17 3.27 -21.77
C MET A 20 0.00 2.29 -21.68
N LYS A 21 1.21 2.73 -21.34
CA LYS A 21 2.36 1.82 -21.15
C LYS A 21 2.14 0.83 -20.01
N TYR A 22 1.47 1.26 -18.94
CA TYR A 22 1.10 0.39 -17.83
C TYR A 22 0.01 -0.60 -18.26
N LEU A 23 -0.97 -0.14 -19.05
CA LEU A 23 -2.04 -1.00 -19.58
C LEU A 23 -1.52 -2.05 -20.59
N GLU A 24 -0.49 -1.73 -21.37
CA GLU A 24 0.18 -2.69 -22.26
C GLU A 24 0.74 -3.87 -21.46
N ILE A 25 1.52 -3.60 -20.40
CA ILE A 25 2.06 -4.65 -19.52
C ILE A 25 0.96 -5.38 -18.75
N ALA A 26 -0.06 -4.64 -18.27
CA ALA A 26 -1.22 -5.24 -17.61
C ALA A 26 -1.90 -6.28 -18.51
N ASN A 27 -2.11 -5.94 -19.78
CA ASN A 27 -2.73 -6.83 -20.77
C ASN A 27 -1.84 -8.05 -21.07
N GLU A 28 -0.52 -7.87 -21.24
CA GLU A 28 0.43 -8.97 -21.43
C GLU A 28 0.42 -9.98 -20.27
N ARG A 29 0.23 -9.49 -19.03
CA ARG A 29 0.19 -10.31 -17.81
C ARG A 29 -1.22 -10.75 -17.41
N GLY A 30 -2.24 -10.40 -18.20
CA GLY A 30 -3.63 -10.75 -17.93
C GLY A 30 -4.26 -10.04 -16.72
N VAL A 31 -3.67 -8.93 -16.27
CA VAL A 31 -4.26 -8.04 -15.26
C VAL A 31 -5.48 -7.35 -15.89
N THR A 32 -6.66 -7.68 -15.40
CA THR A 32 -7.94 -7.26 -16.00
C THR A 32 -8.64 -6.12 -15.25
N ASP A 33 -8.14 -5.76 -14.07
CA ASP A 33 -8.67 -4.70 -13.24
C ASP A 33 -7.49 -3.97 -12.58
N LEU A 34 -7.06 -2.87 -13.19
CA LEU A 34 -5.86 -2.12 -12.83
C LEU A 34 -6.27 -0.86 -12.07
N GLY A 35 -5.67 -0.59 -10.93
CA GLY A 35 -5.85 0.64 -10.18
C GLY A 35 -4.56 1.42 -10.08
N PHE A 36 -4.65 2.73 -10.33
CA PHE A 36 -3.56 3.65 -10.04
C PHE A 36 -3.81 4.24 -8.65
N SER A 37 -2.78 4.25 -7.81
CA SER A 37 -2.84 4.77 -6.43
C SER A 37 -1.60 5.59 -6.13
N GLU A 38 -1.50 6.74 -6.78
CA GLU A 38 -0.33 7.60 -6.67
C GLU A 38 -0.05 8.04 -5.22
N HIS A 39 1.22 8.33 -4.92
CA HIS A 39 1.65 8.80 -3.61
C HIS A 39 1.03 10.14 -3.22
N GLY A 40 0.31 10.16 -2.10
CA GLY A 40 -0.30 11.37 -1.55
C GLY A 40 0.70 12.48 -1.27
N TYR A 41 1.95 12.15 -0.90
CA TYR A 41 2.99 13.14 -0.61
C TYR A 41 3.42 13.96 -1.84
N ARG A 42 3.06 13.54 -3.06
CA ARG A 42 3.42 14.28 -4.29
C ARG A 42 2.54 15.50 -4.54
N PHE A 43 1.34 15.53 -3.97
CA PHE A 43 0.33 16.52 -4.30
C PHE A 43 0.42 17.78 -3.42
N LYS A 44 0.35 18.96 -4.03
CA LYS A 44 0.30 20.25 -3.29
C LYS A 44 -0.86 20.29 -2.30
N GLN A 45 -1.98 19.66 -2.64
CA GLN A 45 -3.21 19.62 -1.85
C GLN A 45 -3.07 18.80 -0.56
N SER A 46 -2.07 17.92 -0.44
CA SER A 46 -1.86 17.09 0.77
C SER A 46 -1.02 17.79 1.85
N LYS A 47 -0.57 19.03 1.63
CA LYS A 47 0.34 19.77 2.53
C LYS A 47 -0.16 19.94 3.97
N ALA A 48 -1.48 19.95 4.19
CA ALA A 48 -2.05 20.01 5.53
C ALA A 48 -1.91 18.70 6.32
N ILE A 49 -1.71 17.58 5.62
CA ILE A 49 -1.58 16.21 6.15
C ILE A 49 -0.10 15.85 6.24
N LEU A 50 0.59 15.93 5.10
CA LEU A 50 1.93 15.40 4.88
C LEU A 50 2.92 16.56 4.81
N PHE A 51 3.81 16.65 5.80
CA PHE A 51 4.79 17.71 5.87
C PHE A 51 6.04 17.21 6.60
N ASN A 52 7.18 17.34 5.93
CA ASN A 52 8.53 17.32 6.48
C ASN A 52 9.49 17.81 5.38
N PRO A 53 10.76 18.11 5.67
CA PRO A 53 11.68 18.66 4.67
C PRO A 53 11.81 17.83 3.39
N TRP A 54 11.76 16.50 3.48
CA TRP A 54 11.87 15.62 2.31
C TRP A 54 10.60 15.65 1.45
N ILE A 55 9.42 15.65 2.09
CA ILE A 55 8.12 15.70 1.43
C ILE A 55 7.90 17.04 0.75
N GLU A 56 8.21 18.15 1.42
CA GLU A 56 7.94 19.50 0.92
C GLU A 56 8.62 19.78 -0.44
N GLU A 57 9.82 19.23 -0.66
CA GLU A 57 10.54 19.32 -1.93
C GLU A 57 9.86 18.56 -3.08
N ARG A 58 9.00 17.58 -2.75
CA ARG A 58 8.36 16.65 -3.69
C ARG A 58 6.86 16.89 -3.86
N GLN A 59 6.27 17.81 -3.09
CA GLN A 59 4.88 18.25 -3.19
C GLN A 59 4.64 19.18 -4.39
N THR A 60 4.95 18.71 -5.59
CA THR A 60 4.94 19.52 -6.82
C THR A 60 3.79 19.23 -7.76
N GLU A 61 3.15 18.07 -7.62
CA GLU A 61 2.08 17.62 -8.49
C GLU A 61 0.71 18.20 -8.08
N ASP A 62 -0.25 18.10 -8.98
CA ASP A 62 -1.64 18.52 -8.76
C ASP A 62 -2.56 17.29 -8.77
N VAL A 63 -3.28 17.06 -7.66
CA VAL A 63 -4.19 15.90 -7.56
C VAL A 63 -5.36 16.02 -8.53
N ASP A 64 -5.78 17.23 -8.91
CA ASP A 64 -6.87 17.43 -9.86
C ASP A 64 -6.46 16.98 -11.27
N GLU A 65 -5.19 17.16 -11.65
CA GLU A 65 -4.64 16.67 -12.92
C GLU A 65 -4.58 15.14 -12.94
N TYR A 66 -4.10 14.53 -11.85
CA TYR A 66 -4.06 13.07 -11.69
C TYR A 66 -5.47 12.46 -11.77
N VAL A 67 -6.42 12.99 -10.99
CA VAL A 67 -7.81 12.52 -10.98
C VAL A 67 -8.44 12.69 -12.37
N SER A 68 -8.24 13.85 -13.01
CA SER A 68 -8.77 14.12 -14.35
C SER A 68 -8.25 13.13 -15.39
N LEU A 69 -6.96 12.76 -15.33
CA LEU A 69 -6.37 11.74 -16.20
C LEU A 69 -7.10 10.40 -16.06
N ILE A 70 -7.25 9.89 -14.83
CA ILE A 70 -7.87 8.58 -14.62
C ILE A 70 -9.35 8.60 -15.00
N LEU A 71 -10.08 9.68 -14.70
CA LEU A 71 -11.47 9.83 -15.10
C LEU A 71 -11.65 9.88 -16.62
N GLU A 72 -10.76 10.55 -17.35
CA GLU A 72 -10.73 10.54 -18.81
C GLU A 72 -10.43 9.15 -19.37
N ALA A 73 -9.47 8.42 -18.77
CA ALA A 73 -9.18 7.03 -19.13
C ALA A 73 -10.42 6.12 -18.94
N LYS A 74 -11.15 6.26 -17.81
CA LYS A 74 -12.42 5.54 -17.57
C LYS A 74 -13.48 5.90 -18.61
N LYS A 75 -13.61 7.17 -18.97
CA LYS A 75 -14.56 7.64 -20.00
C LYS A 75 -14.26 7.05 -21.38
N ARG A 76 -12.99 6.78 -21.70
CA ARG A 76 -12.56 6.07 -22.92
C ARG A 76 -12.79 4.56 -22.87
N GLY A 77 -13.31 4.03 -21.76
CA GLY A 77 -13.55 2.60 -21.56
C GLY A 77 -12.29 1.80 -21.21
N LEU A 78 -11.21 2.46 -20.76
CA LEU A 78 -10.03 1.76 -20.29
C LEU A 78 -10.31 1.11 -18.91
N PRO A 79 -9.80 -0.11 -18.65
CA PRO A 79 -10.10 -0.88 -17.44
C PRO A 79 -9.27 -0.38 -16.24
N VAL A 80 -9.46 0.88 -15.86
CA VAL A 80 -8.69 1.53 -14.79
C VAL A 80 -9.56 1.96 -13.61
N LYS A 81 -8.97 1.94 -12.42
CA LYS A 81 -9.55 2.42 -11.16
C LYS A 81 -8.78 3.66 -10.68
N LEU A 82 -9.52 4.58 -10.08
CA LEU A 82 -8.97 5.76 -9.42
C LEU A 82 -8.77 5.45 -7.94
N GLY A 83 -7.53 5.25 -7.53
CA GLY A 83 -7.13 5.13 -6.13
C GLY A 83 -6.13 6.19 -5.73
N ILE A 84 -5.68 6.11 -4.49
CA ILE A 84 -4.58 6.89 -3.95
C ILE A 84 -3.93 6.09 -2.84
N GLU A 85 -2.61 6.17 -2.73
CA GLU A 85 -1.88 5.73 -1.55
C GLU A 85 -1.62 6.95 -0.67
N LEU A 86 -2.17 6.94 0.53
CA LEU A 86 -2.05 8.06 1.46
C LEU A 86 -1.42 7.60 2.77
N ASP A 87 -0.26 8.18 3.06
CA ASP A 87 0.40 8.04 4.35
C ASP A 87 -0.49 8.51 5.50
N TYR A 88 -0.55 7.69 6.55
CA TYR A 88 -1.23 8.06 7.78
C TYR A 88 -0.27 8.79 8.74
N PHE A 89 -0.60 10.05 9.05
CA PHE A 89 0.04 10.84 10.09
C PHE A 89 -0.94 11.05 11.25
N PRO A 90 -0.60 10.63 12.48
CA PRO A 90 -1.49 10.79 13.63
C PRO A 90 -1.90 12.25 13.89
N GLY A 91 -3.19 12.47 14.17
CA GLY A 91 -3.75 13.80 14.40
C GLY A 91 -4.11 14.56 13.12
N LYS A 92 -4.00 13.93 11.95
CA LYS A 92 -4.38 14.49 10.64
C LYS A 92 -5.67 13.89 10.07
N GLU A 93 -6.45 13.18 10.88
CA GLU A 93 -7.64 12.45 10.45
C GLU A 93 -8.65 13.37 9.77
N LYS A 94 -8.83 14.58 10.29
CA LYS A 94 -9.76 15.57 9.72
C LYS A 94 -9.26 16.09 8.37
N GLU A 95 -7.98 16.38 8.26
CA GLU A 95 -7.35 16.85 7.03
C GLU A 95 -7.38 15.75 5.95
N ILE A 96 -7.16 14.49 6.34
CA ILE A 96 -7.32 13.32 5.46
C ILE A 96 -8.75 13.23 4.93
N GLU A 97 -9.76 13.33 5.80
CA GLU A 97 -11.17 13.32 5.37
C GLU A 97 -11.46 14.46 4.37
N GLN A 98 -10.99 15.68 4.66
CA GLN A 98 -11.19 16.85 3.81
C GLN A 98 -10.49 16.72 2.46
N PHE A 99 -9.29 16.15 2.42
CA PHE A 99 -8.54 15.91 1.20
C PHE A 99 -9.20 14.83 0.32
N LEU A 100 -9.74 13.77 0.92
CA LEU A 100 -10.35 12.67 0.18
C LEU A 100 -11.76 13.00 -0.33
N ALA A 101 -12.55 13.80 0.41
CA ALA A 101 -13.96 14.08 0.14
C ALA A 101 -14.32 14.57 -1.29
N PRO A 102 -13.51 15.41 -1.97
CA PRO A 102 -13.91 15.97 -3.27
C PRO A 102 -13.89 14.99 -4.44
N TYR A 103 -13.25 13.83 -4.29
CA TYR A 103 -12.92 12.95 -5.42
C TYR A 103 -13.66 11.61 -5.37
N PRO A 104 -14.04 11.05 -6.53
CA PRO A 104 -14.80 9.81 -6.61
C PRO A 104 -13.89 8.58 -6.53
N TRP A 105 -13.10 8.44 -5.47
CA TRP A 105 -12.16 7.34 -5.27
C TRP A 105 -12.84 5.98 -5.38
N ASP A 106 -12.26 5.08 -6.17
CA ASP A 106 -12.64 3.67 -6.18
C ASP A 106 -12.15 2.97 -4.91
N TYR A 107 -10.95 3.34 -4.42
CA TYR A 107 -10.37 2.86 -3.17
C TYR A 107 -9.31 3.84 -2.64
N VAL A 108 -8.94 3.71 -1.37
CA VAL A 108 -7.84 4.43 -0.73
C VAL A 108 -6.96 3.42 0.02
N ILE A 109 -5.67 3.40 -0.31
CA ILE A 109 -4.65 2.64 0.42
C ILE A 109 -4.14 3.54 1.55
N GLY A 110 -4.14 3.01 2.77
CA GLY A 110 -3.48 3.61 3.92
C GLY A 110 -2.15 2.94 4.19
N SER A 111 -1.08 3.72 4.21
CA SER A 111 0.28 3.23 4.45
C SER A 111 0.96 4.01 5.58
N VAL A 112 2.03 3.44 6.13
CA VAL A 112 2.88 4.09 7.12
C VAL A 112 4.31 4.03 6.57
N HIS A 113 4.86 5.16 6.10
CA HIS A 113 6.27 5.24 5.67
C HIS A 113 7.14 6.05 6.64
N TRP A 114 6.52 6.70 7.62
CA TRP A 114 7.19 7.69 8.48
C TRP A 114 7.08 7.35 9.96
N LEU A 115 8.21 7.39 10.66
CA LEU A 115 8.31 7.44 12.11
C LEU A 115 8.81 8.84 12.49
N ASP A 116 7.86 9.73 12.77
CA ASP A 116 8.05 11.18 12.81
C ASP A 116 8.65 11.70 11.49
N ASP A 117 9.84 12.32 11.50
CA ASP A 117 10.52 12.81 10.29
C ASP A 117 11.37 11.73 9.57
N TRP A 118 11.40 10.50 10.09
CA TRP A 118 12.19 9.42 9.53
C TRP A 118 11.39 8.56 8.55
N GLY A 119 11.67 8.73 7.26
CA GLY A 119 11.22 7.81 6.22
C GLY A 119 12.05 6.53 6.27
N PHE A 120 11.59 5.53 7.02
CA PHE A 120 12.38 4.35 7.38
C PHE A 120 12.68 3.43 6.18
N ASP A 121 11.91 3.58 5.10
CA ASP A 121 11.98 2.85 3.85
C ASP A 121 12.64 3.64 2.71
N LEU A 122 13.09 4.87 2.99
CA LEU A 122 13.85 5.69 2.06
C LEU A 122 15.32 5.33 2.06
N ILE A 123 15.89 5.11 0.87
CA ILE A 123 17.30 4.70 0.73
C ILE A 123 18.25 5.77 1.27
N GLU A 124 17.89 7.05 1.10
CA GLU A 124 18.67 8.20 1.56
C GLU A 124 18.68 8.34 3.09
N MET A 125 17.69 7.76 3.78
CA MET A 125 17.58 7.77 5.24
C MET A 125 17.96 6.42 5.88
N ARG A 126 18.44 5.46 5.09
CA ARG A 126 18.75 4.10 5.55
C ARG A 126 19.74 4.07 6.71
N GLU A 127 20.72 4.97 6.72
CA GLU A 127 21.75 5.02 7.78
C GLU A 127 21.18 5.26 9.19
N GLN A 128 19.95 5.80 9.31
CA GLN A 128 19.30 5.97 10.61
C GLN A 128 19.00 4.64 11.32
N TRP A 129 18.88 3.54 10.57
CA TRP A 129 18.74 2.20 11.14
C TRP A 129 19.93 1.82 12.05
N ASN A 130 21.12 2.36 11.79
CA ASN A 130 22.32 2.11 12.60
C ASN A 130 22.31 2.88 13.93
N GLN A 131 21.34 3.77 14.14
CA GLN A 131 21.27 4.67 15.29
C GLN A 131 20.05 4.39 16.19
N ARG A 132 19.23 3.39 15.83
CA ARG A 132 17.97 3.09 16.50
C ARG A 132 17.92 1.63 16.93
N ALA A 133 17.24 1.35 18.04
CA ALA A 133 16.91 -0.01 18.40
C ALA A 133 15.85 -0.54 17.42
N ILE A 134 16.12 -1.67 16.78
CA ILE A 134 15.26 -2.19 15.71
C ILE A 134 13.88 -2.56 16.27
N LEU A 135 13.81 -3.21 17.43
CA LEU A 135 12.54 -3.55 18.06
C LEU A 135 11.69 -2.32 18.41
N GLU A 136 12.31 -1.23 18.88
CA GLU A 136 11.58 0.01 19.18
C GLU A 136 10.98 0.63 17.92
N ALA A 137 11.72 0.63 16.80
CA ALA A 137 11.19 1.10 15.51
C ALA A 137 9.98 0.27 15.05
N TYR A 138 10.03 -1.05 15.23
CA TYR A 138 8.90 -1.94 14.94
C TYR A 138 7.70 -1.67 15.87
N GLN A 139 7.92 -1.47 17.17
CA GLN A 139 6.86 -1.11 18.12
C GLN A 139 6.18 0.20 17.73
N GLU A 140 6.96 1.22 17.37
CA GLU A 140 6.44 2.50 16.91
C GLU A 140 5.65 2.33 15.61
N TYR A 141 6.21 1.65 14.62
CA TYR A 141 5.55 1.37 13.35
C TYR A 141 4.19 0.68 13.51
N PHE A 142 4.13 -0.42 14.28
CA PHE A 142 2.85 -1.11 14.49
C PHE A 142 1.87 -0.30 15.34
N SER A 143 2.36 0.58 16.23
CA SER A 143 1.50 1.56 16.90
C SER A 143 0.86 2.53 15.90
N ARG A 144 1.61 3.01 14.89
CA ARG A 144 1.04 3.85 13.81
C ARG A 144 0.04 3.10 12.94
N VAL A 145 0.33 1.83 12.59
CA VAL A 145 -0.62 0.97 11.87
C VAL A 145 -1.90 0.79 12.68
N GLU A 146 -1.81 0.58 13.98
CA GLU A 146 -2.99 0.45 14.84
C GLU A 146 -3.83 1.73 14.89
N LEU A 147 -3.20 2.90 14.94
CA LEU A 147 -3.89 4.19 14.87
C LEU A 147 -4.56 4.41 13.50
N LEU A 148 -3.89 4.04 12.41
CA LEU A 148 -4.45 4.05 11.06
C LEU A 148 -5.75 3.24 11.01
N LEU A 149 -5.75 2.03 11.57
CA LEU A 149 -6.91 1.14 11.62
C LEU A 149 -8.09 1.73 12.40
N ASP A 150 -7.83 2.52 13.46
CA ASP A 150 -8.88 3.16 14.25
C ASP A 150 -9.66 4.23 13.46
N THR A 151 -9.02 4.86 12.48
CA THR A 151 -9.65 5.93 11.69
C THR A 151 -10.82 5.45 10.84
N LYS A 152 -10.75 4.19 10.35
CA LYS A 152 -11.66 3.63 9.34
C LYS A 152 -11.76 4.47 8.05
N GLN A 153 -10.76 5.29 7.76
CA GLN A 153 -10.71 6.18 6.59
C GLN A 153 -10.17 5.50 5.34
N PHE A 154 -9.54 4.34 5.48
CA PHE A 154 -8.85 3.59 4.43
C PHE A 154 -9.59 2.30 4.08
N ASP A 155 -9.50 1.87 2.83
CA ASP A 155 -10.15 0.64 2.36
C ASP A 155 -9.16 -0.55 2.32
N ILE A 156 -7.89 -0.25 2.04
CA ILE A 156 -6.78 -1.20 1.95
C ILE A 156 -5.66 -0.75 2.90
N LEU A 157 -5.13 -1.65 3.71
CA LEU A 157 -3.89 -1.46 4.46
C LEU A 157 -2.72 -1.85 3.57
N GLY A 158 -1.90 -0.88 3.19
CA GLY A 158 -0.69 -1.08 2.38
C GLY A 158 0.35 -1.92 3.14
N HIS A 159 1.11 -2.74 2.40
CA HIS A 159 2.23 -3.58 2.83
C HIS A 159 2.54 -3.54 4.34
N VAL A 160 1.74 -4.33 5.09
CA VAL A 160 1.56 -4.16 6.55
C VAL A 160 2.84 -4.31 7.39
N ASP A 161 3.90 -4.93 6.87
CA ASP A 161 5.19 -5.07 7.55
C ASP A 161 6.37 -4.48 6.75
N VAL A 162 6.12 -3.46 5.92
CA VAL A 162 7.15 -2.79 5.09
C VAL A 162 8.32 -2.23 5.90
N ILE A 163 8.18 -2.03 7.21
CA ILE A 163 9.27 -1.70 8.15
C ILE A 163 10.52 -2.58 7.98
N LYS A 164 10.36 -3.81 7.49
CA LYS A 164 11.45 -4.74 7.20
C LYS A 164 12.18 -4.51 5.86
N VAL A 165 11.79 -3.53 5.03
CA VAL A 165 12.18 -3.35 3.61
C VAL A 165 13.68 -3.46 3.33
N PHE A 166 14.53 -3.01 4.27
CA PHE A 166 15.99 -3.04 4.16
C PHE A 166 16.64 -4.27 4.81
N GLY A 167 15.85 -5.19 5.38
CA GLY A 167 16.30 -6.42 6.03
C GLY A 167 16.65 -6.27 7.51
N TYR A 168 16.50 -5.08 8.11
CA TYR A 168 16.66 -4.90 9.55
C TYR A 168 15.52 -5.61 10.29
N ARG A 169 15.85 -6.47 11.24
CA ARG A 169 14.88 -7.23 12.04
C ARG A 169 15.30 -7.26 13.51
N PRO A 170 14.34 -7.31 14.45
CA PRO A 170 14.63 -7.65 15.83
C PRO A 170 15.42 -8.95 15.91
N SER A 171 16.31 -9.08 16.90
CA SER A 171 17.11 -10.28 17.10
C SER A 171 16.25 -11.46 17.57
N GLU A 172 16.80 -12.68 17.54
CA GLU A 172 16.05 -13.89 17.89
C GLU A 172 15.48 -13.86 19.32
N ASP A 173 16.21 -13.25 20.26
CA ASP A 173 15.78 -13.04 21.64
C ASP A 173 14.64 -12.02 21.78
N GLU A 174 14.40 -11.20 20.75
CA GLU A 174 13.30 -10.23 20.69
C GLU A 174 12.06 -10.76 19.96
N HIS A 175 12.14 -11.97 19.37
CA HIS A 175 11.05 -12.55 18.57
C HIS A 175 9.74 -12.71 19.37
N GLU A 176 9.81 -13.04 20.65
CA GLU A 176 8.60 -13.12 21.49
C GLU A 176 7.84 -11.80 21.51
N THR A 177 8.56 -10.68 21.68
CA THR A 177 7.98 -9.34 21.67
C THR A 177 7.44 -8.99 20.29
N LEU A 178 8.20 -9.25 19.23
CA LEU A 178 7.76 -9.02 17.84
C LEU A 178 6.46 -9.79 17.53
N TYR A 179 6.39 -11.05 17.95
CA TYR A 179 5.23 -11.89 17.73
C TYR A 179 4.01 -11.44 18.54
N SER A 180 4.21 -10.94 19.75
CA SER A 180 3.13 -10.30 20.52
C SER A 180 2.60 -9.03 19.82
N LEU A 181 3.47 -8.22 19.20
CA LEU A 181 3.05 -7.08 18.38
C LEU A 181 2.24 -7.53 17.17
N TYR A 182 2.69 -8.59 16.47
CA TYR A 182 1.96 -9.15 15.33
C TYR A 182 0.58 -9.66 15.74
N ASP A 183 0.47 -10.39 16.85
CA ASP A 183 -0.82 -10.89 17.33
C ASP A 183 -1.78 -9.73 17.63
N ARG A 184 -1.28 -8.68 18.31
CA ARG A 184 -2.05 -7.47 18.64
C ARG A 184 -2.54 -6.72 17.40
N VAL A 185 -1.68 -6.45 16.42
CA VAL A 185 -2.09 -5.72 15.21
C VAL A 185 -3.04 -6.55 14.36
N VAL A 186 -2.86 -7.88 14.27
CA VAL A 186 -3.75 -8.76 13.51
C VAL A 186 -5.14 -8.81 14.12
N GLU A 187 -5.27 -8.86 15.45
CA GLU A 187 -6.56 -8.74 16.13
C GLU A 187 -7.28 -7.44 15.75
N LYS A 188 -6.53 -6.33 15.70
CA LYS A 188 -7.09 -5.03 15.32
C LYS A 188 -7.49 -4.96 13.85
N ILE A 189 -6.68 -5.52 12.95
CA ILE A 189 -7.02 -5.67 11.53
C ILE A 189 -8.33 -6.43 11.37
N ALA A 190 -8.46 -7.58 12.04
CA ALA A 190 -9.68 -8.40 11.99
C ALA A 190 -10.93 -7.63 12.46
N GLN A 191 -10.80 -6.78 13.48
CA GLN A 191 -11.88 -5.94 14.00
C GLN A 191 -12.24 -4.75 13.09
N SER A 192 -11.25 -4.21 12.35
CA SER A 192 -11.45 -3.05 11.47
C SER A 192 -12.28 -3.37 10.23
N GLY A 193 -12.21 -4.61 9.75
CA GLY A 193 -12.81 -5.03 8.49
C GLY A 193 -12.12 -4.48 7.23
N ILE A 194 -10.92 -3.90 7.35
CA ILE A 194 -10.09 -3.42 6.24
C ILE A 194 -9.63 -4.59 5.36
N THR A 195 -9.31 -4.32 4.09
CA THR A 195 -8.58 -5.28 3.25
C THR A 195 -7.07 -5.16 3.52
N VAL A 196 -6.36 -6.27 3.67
CA VAL A 196 -4.89 -6.27 3.79
C VAL A 196 -4.26 -6.48 2.42
N GLU A 197 -3.27 -5.65 2.09
CA GLU A 197 -2.43 -5.87 0.92
C GLU A 197 -1.43 -7.01 1.16
N MET A 198 -1.40 -7.94 0.22
CA MET A 198 -0.27 -8.81 -0.03
C MET A 198 0.50 -8.25 -1.23
N SER A 199 1.65 -7.63 -0.96
CA SER A 199 2.45 -6.95 -1.96
C SER A 199 3.64 -7.80 -2.40
N THR A 200 3.80 -7.93 -3.72
CA THR A 200 4.97 -8.60 -4.33
C THR A 200 6.20 -7.70 -4.39
N ALA A 201 6.08 -6.39 -4.12
CA ALA A 201 7.20 -5.46 -4.20
C ALA A 201 8.38 -5.87 -3.33
N GLY A 202 8.13 -6.48 -2.16
CA GLY A 202 9.20 -6.88 -1.25
C GLY A 202 10.21 -7.86 -1.87
N LEU A 203 9.83 -8.64 -2.90
CA LEU A 203 10.74 -9.47 -3.69
C LEU A 203 11.75 -8.66 -4.51
N ARG A 204 11.39 -7.41 -4.87
CA ARG A 204 12.23 -6.46 -5.61
C ARG A 204 12.92 -5.44 -4.70
N LYS A 205 12.72 -5.54 -3.39
CA LYS A 205 13.39 -4.70 -2.36
C LYS A 205 14.52 -5.50 -1.69
N PRO A 206 15.44 -4.84 -0.95
CA PRO A 206 16.57 -5.54 -0.32
C PRO A 206 16.18 -6.72 0.58
N VAL A 207 15.00 -6.68 1.23
CA VAL A 207 14.50 -7.78 2.06
C VAL A 207 14.19 -9.07 1.29
N GLN A 208 13.90 -8.99 -0.03
CA GLN A 208 13.61 -10.15 -0.90
C GLN A 208 12.54 -11.10 -0.34
N GLU A 209 11.53 -10.54 0.32
CA GLU A 209 10.42 -11.28 0.93
C GLU A 209 9.12 -10.55 0.63
N LEU A 210 8.02 -11.28 0.40
CA LEU A 210 6.67 -10.70 0.27
C LEU A 210 6.29 -9.87 1.50
N TYR A 211 5.40 -8.90 1.31
CA TYR A 211 4.66 -8.26 2.40
C TYR A 211 3.24 -8.84 2.40
N PRO A 212 2.68 -9.36 3.51
CA PRO A 212 3.33 -9.66 4.78
C PRO A 212 4.38 -10.79 4.71
N ALA A 213 5.31 -10.83 5.67
CA ALA A 213 6.18 -11.98 5.95
C ALA A 213 5.37 -13.21 6.35
N THR A 214 5.95 -14.41 6.17
CA THR A 214 5.35 -15.69 6.60
C THR A 214 4.86 -15.67 8.04
N ALA A 215 5.66 -15.19 8.99
CA ALA A 215 5.26 -15.16 10.40
C ALA A 215 4.03 -14.27 10.66
N LEU A 216 3.86 -13.16 9.92
CA LEU A 216 2.70 -12.29 10.05
C LEU A 216 1.50 -12.87 9.27
N MET A 217 1.75 -13.46 8.11
CA MET A 217 0.73 -14.13 7.29
C MET A 217 0.08 -15.32 8.02
N GLU A 218 0.87 -16.15 8.71
CA GLU A 218 0.37 -17.24 9.56
C GLU A 218 -0.62 -16.77 10.61
N ARG A 219 -0.47 -15.54 11.11
CA ARG A 219 -1.38 -14.93 12.08
C ARG A 219 -2.62 -14.37 11.40
N LEU A 220 -2.43 -13.63 10.30
CA LEU A 220 -3.54 -13.09 9.50
C LEU A 220 -4.48 -14.22 9.03
N ALA A 221 -3.93 -15.35 8.58
CA ALA A 221 -4.68 -16.50 8.08
C ALA A 221 -5.58 -17.18 9.12
N LYS A 222 -5.34 -16.98 10.42
CA LYS A 222 -6.23 -17.46 11.49
C LYS A 222 -7.57 -16.72 11.50
N TYR A 223 -7.62 -15.57 10.83
CA TYR A 223 -8.79 -14.74 10.68
C TYR A 223 -9.23 -14.72 9.22
N ASN A 224 -10.54 -14.57 8.98
CA ASN A 224 -11.06 -14.43 7.63
C ASN A 224 -10.89 -12.98 7.12
N ILE A 225 -9.64 -12.49 7.12
CA ILE A 225 -9.29 -11.12 6.73
C ILE A 225 -9.32 -11.02 5.20
N PRO A 226 -10.09 -10.08 4.62
CA PRO A 226 -10.07 -9.85 3.18
C PRO A 226 -8.67 -9.43 2.71
N MET A 227 -8.17 -10.03 1.64
CA MET A 227 -6.87 -9.68 1.08
C MET A 227 -6.97 -9.17 -0.35
N ILE A 228 -5.93 -8.51 -0.83
CA ILE A 228 -5.72 -8.12 -2.22
C ILE A 228 -4.26 -8.34 -2.60
N ILE A 229 -3.98 -8.80 -3.82
CA ILE A 229 -2.61 -8.92 -4.32
C ILE A 229 -2.29 -7.68 -5.13
N ASN A 230 -1.18 -7.03 -4.80
CA ASN A 230 -0.71 -5.84 -5.52
C ASN A 230 0.78 -5.95 -5.83
N SER A 231 1.21 -5.29 -6.90
CA SER A 231 2.63 -5.26 -7.25
C SER A 231 3.39 -4.12 -6.60
N ASP A 232 2.73 -3.00 -6.28
CA ASP A 232 3.39 -1.73 -5.92
C ASP A 232 4.40 -1.32 -7.02
N ALA A 233 3.84 -1.05 -8.19
CA ALA A 233 4.56 -0.79 -9.42
C ALA A 233 4.84 0.71 -9.62
N HIS A 234 6.10 1.13 -9.44
CA HIS A 234 6.57 2.49 -9.81
C HIS A 234 6.95 2.66 -11.28
N ARG A 235 6.90 1.57 -12.06
CA ARG A 235 7.24 1.54 -13.50
C ARG A 235 6.33 0.59 -14.26
N PRO A 236 6.11 0.80 -15.57
CA PRO A 236 5.28 -0.09 -16.38
C PRO A 236 5.65 -1.57 -16.25
N GLU A 237 6.93 -1.91 -16.31
CA GLU A 237 7.43 -3.30 -16.23
C GLU A 237 7.15 -4.00 -14.89
N HIS A 238 6.78 -3.26 -13.85
CA HIS A 238 6.45 -3.82 -12.54
C HIS A 238 4.97 -4.19 -12.38
N VAL A 239 4.07 -3.73 -13.26
CA VAL A 239 2.62 -4.00 -13.16
C VAL A 239 2.33 -5.49 -13.14
N GLY A 240 1.68 -6.01 -12.10
CA GLY A 240 1.42 -7.44 -11.93
C GLY A 240 2.68 -8.32 -11.86
N ALA A 241 3.84 -7.75 -11.53
CA ALA A 241 5.07 -8.52 -11.36
C ALA A 241 4.92 -9.55 -10.22
N ASP A 242 5.42 -10.76 -10.46
CA ASP A 242 5.46 -11.85 -9.47
C ASP A 242 4.08 -12.25 -8.91
N TYR A 243 2.99 -11.94 -9.64
CA TYR A 243 1.62 -12.17 -9.18
C TYR A 243 1.30 -13.65 -8.97
N ASP A 244 1.90 -14.54 -9.76
CA ASP A 244 1.78 -16.00 -9.63
C ASP A 244 2.37 -16.51 -8.31
N ILE A 245 3.50 -15.93 -7.86
CA ILE A 245 4.07 -16.17 -6.54
C ILE A 245 3.07 -15.72 -5.47
N GLY A 246 2.47 -14.54 -5.64
CA GLY A 246 1.42 -14.03 -4.78
C GLY A 246 0.20 -14.93 -4.65
N ILE A 247 -0.30 -15.45 -5.78
CA ILE A 247 -1.42 -16.41 -5.81
C ILE A 247 -1.06 -17.67 -5.03
N LYS A 248 0.14 -18.23 -5.28
CA LYS A 248 0.60 -19.42 -4.58
C LYS A 248 0.68 -19.17 -3.08
N TYR A 249 1.25 -18.04 -2.68
CA TYR A 249 1.38 -17.65 -1.29
C TYR A 249 0.02 -17.57 -0.58
N LEU A 250 -0.97 -16.85 -1.14
CA LEU A 250 -2.31 -16.80 -0.54
C LEU A 250 -2.99 -18.18 -0.48
N LYS A 251 -2.85 -19.00 -1.53
CA LYS A 251 -3.44 -20.36 -1.57
C LYS A 251 -2.83 -21.29 -0.51
N GLU A 252 -1.56 -21.15 -0.16
CA GLU A 252 -0.92 -21.92 0.93
C GLU A 252 -1.59 -21.69 2.29
N TYR A 253 -2.21 -20.52 2.49
CA TYR A 253 -2.98 -20.16 3.69
C TYR A 253 -4.49 -20.34 3.52
N GLY A 254 -4.94 -21.02 2.47
CA GLY A 254 -6.37 -21.30 2.24
C GLY A 254 -7.18 -20.10 1.76
N ILE A 255 -6.53 -19.03 1.27
CA ILE A 255 -7.19 -17.84 0.75
C ILE A 255 -7.36 -17.99 -0.76
N ASP A 256 -8.61 -18.12 -1.21
CA ASP A 256 -8.97 -18.36 -2.61
C ASP A 256 -9.76 -17.18 -3.23
N GLN A 257 -9.99 -16.12 -2.46
CA GLN A 257 -10.67 -14.90 -2.89
C GLN A 257 -9.84 -13.67 -2.56
N ILE A 258 -9.92 -12.68 -3.43
CA ILE A 258 -9.35 -11.35 -3.25
C ILE A 258 -10.43 -10.27 -3.33
N SER A 259 -10.11 -9.12 -2.74
CA SER A 259 -10.92 -7.92 -2.76
C SER A 259 -10.74 -7.17 -4.08
N THR A 260 -11.84 -6.64 -4.60
CA THR A 260 -11.86 -5.57 -5.60
C THR A 260 -12.70 -4.42 -5.07
N PHE A 261 -12.53 -3.23 -5.64
CA PHE A 261 -13.22 -2.03 -5.16
C PHE A 261 -13.84 -1.22 -6.28
N GLU A 262 -14.98 -0.62 -5.97
CA GLU A 262 -15.62 0.40 -6.78
C GLU A 262 -16.32 1.38 -5.83
N LYS A 263 -16.03 2.67 -5.97
CA LYS A 263 -16.57 3.73 -5.10
C LYS A 263 -16.50 3.38 -3.62
N ARG A 264 -15.30 2.98 -3.15
CA ARG A 264 -15.00 2.58 -1.76
C ARG A 264 -15.77 1.33 -1.28
N LYS A 265 -16.45 0.60 -2.17
CA LYS A 265 -17.19 -0.62 -1.83
C LYS A 265 -16.39 -1.85 -2.25
N ARG A 266 -16.05 -2.67 -1.26
CA ARG A 266 -15.40 -3.97 -1.47
C ARG A 266 -16.35 -4.98 -2.11
N LYS A 267 -15.83 -5.75 -3.05
CA LYS A 267 -16.42 -7.00 -3.56
C LYS A 267 -15.37 -8.11 -3.52
N MET A 268 -15.78 -9.33 -3.21
CA MET A 268 -14.88 -10.49 -3.28
C MET A 268 -14.97 -11.15 -4.65
N VAL A 269 -13.82 -11.58 -5.19
CA VAL A 269 -13.71 -12.36 -6.43
C VAL A 269 -12.73 -13.51 -6.23
N HIS A 270 -12.97 -14.65 -6.87
CA HIS A 270 -12.06 -15.78 -6.78
C HIS A 270 -10.74 -15.50 -7.50
N LEU A 271 -9.64 -15.94 -6.86
CA LEU A 271 -8.34 -16.08 -7.50
C LEU A 271 -8.48 -17.08 -8.66
N ARG A 272 -7.92 -16.71 -9.81
CA ARG A 272 -7.86 -17.64 -10.95
C ARG A 272 -6.72 -18.64 -10.77
#